data_AF-A0A969Z9L7-F1
#
_entry.id   AF-A0A969Z9L7-F1
#
_cell.length_a   1.000
_cell.length_b   1.000
_cell.length_c   1.000
_cell.angle_alpha   90.00
_cell.angle_beta   90.00
_cell.angle_gamma   90.00
#
_symmetry.space_group_name_H-M   'P 1'
#
loop_
_entity.id
_entity.type
_entity.pdbx_description
1 polymer ?
#
loop_
_entity_poly.entity_id
_entity_poly.type
_entity_poly.pdbx_seq_one_letter_code
_entity_poly.pdbx_strand_id
1 'polypeptide(L)' 'MASFKNHKSNYHSHTWLCRHAKGDVIDYLKEAIKHGFHTLGVSDHAPYKVLYERGSLRMSEDEFYNTYLQMFD' A
#
# COMPACT_ATOMS: atom_id res chain seq x y z
N MET A 1 28.61 -8.29 14.73
CA MET A 1 27.68 -7.84 13.67
C MET A 1 26.40 -8.64 13.81
N ALA A 2 25.29 -8.01 14.21
CA ALA A 2 24.01 -8.70 14.28
C ALA A 2 23.62 -9.13 12.87
N SER A 3 23.49 -10.44 12.66
CA SER A 3 22.95 -10.97 11.41
C SER A 3 21.47 -10.60 11.39
N PHE A 4 21.06 -9.61 10.58
CA PHE A 4 19.66 -9.26 10.32
C PHE A 4 18.95 -10.36 9.51
N LYS A 5 19.11 -11.62 9.93
CA LYS A 5 18.82 -12.81 9.11
C LYS A 5 17.33 -13.11 8.92
N ASN A 6 16.40 -12.31 9.44
CA ASN A 6 15.01 -12.75 9.54
C ASN A 6 13.89 -11.70 9.39
N HIS A 7 14.17 -10.43 9.04
CA HIS A 7 13.07 -9.49 8.76
C HIS A 7 12.60 -9.66 7.31
N LYS A 8 11.77 -10.69 7.07
CA LYS A 8 11.14 -10.97 5.78
C LYS A 8 9.75 -10.34 5.65
N SER A 9 9.49 -9.26 6.37
CA SER A 9 8.16 -8.64 6.40
C SER A 9 8.26 -7.15 6.17
N ASN A 10 7.45 -6.61 5.26
CA ASN A 10 7.25 -5.19 5.08
C ASN A 10 5.77 -4.90 5.33
N TYR A 11 5.45 -4.09 6.32
CA TYR A 11 4.06 -3.79 6.70
C TYR A 11 3.58 -2.41 6.24
N HIS A 12 4.45 -1.59 5.67
CA HIS A 12 4.17 -0.20 5.34
C HIS A 12 4.48 0.07 3.87
N SER A 13 3.59 -0.39 3.00
CA SER A 13 3.60 -0.06 1.57
C SER A 13 2.36 0.74 1.20
N HIS A 14 2.42 1.47 0.10
CA HIS A 14 1.32 2.28 -0.40
C HIS A 14 1.04 1.93 -1.86
N THR A 15 -0.22 1.95 -2.25
CA THR A 15 -0.62 1.79 -3.66
C THR A 15 -0.64 3.15 -4.35
N TRP A 16 -0.84 3.16 -5.67
CA TRP A 16 -1.00 4.39 -6.44
C TRP A 16 -2.16 5.28 -5.95
N LEU A 17 -3.16 4.72 -5.24
CA LEU A 17 -4.28 5.48 -4.69
C LEU A 17 -3.89 6.44 -3.56
N CYS A 18 -2.70 6.30 -2.97
CA CYS A 18 -2.18 7.28 -2.02
C CYS A 18 -1.71 8.59 -2.69
N ARG A 19 -1.61 8.62 -4.04
CA ARG A 19 -1.19 9.78 -4.86
C ARG A 19 0.28 10.20 -4.74
N HIS A 20 1.12 9.41 -4.07
CA HIS A 20 2.58 9.65 -4.04
C HIS A 20 3.42 8.38 -4.24
N ALA A 21 2.82 7.20 -4.16
CA ALA A 21 3.41 5.94 -4.57
C ALA A 21 2.95 5.58 -5.99
N LYS A 22 3.60 4.58 -6.57
CA LYS A 22 3.28 4.00 -7.88
C LYS A 22 3.08 2.50 -7.70
N GLY A 23 2.32 1.88 -8.59
CA GLY A 23 2.04 0.44 -8.60
C GLY A 23 0.83 0.06 -7.76
N ASP A 24 0.30 -1.13 -8.03
CA ASP A 24 -0.81 -1.72 -7.28
C ASP A 24 -0.34 -2.81 -6.30
N VAL A 25 -1.28 -3.46 -5.61
CA VAL A 25 -0.97 -4.52 -4.63
C VAL A 25 -0.19 -5.68 -5.27
N ILE A 26 -0.52 -6.04 -6.51
CA ILE A 26 0.10 -7.17 -7.22
C ILE A 26 1.52 -6.85 -7.65
N ASP A 27 1.79 -5.61 -8.08
CA ASP A 27 3.14 -5.14 -8.38
C ASP A 27 4.06 -5.29 -7.17
N TYR A 28 3.59 -4.88 -5.99
CA TYR A 28 4.37 -4.97 -4.76
C TYR A 28 4.52 -6.42 -4.30
N LEU A 29 3.50 -7.26 -4.50
CA LEU A 29 3.56 -8.69 -4.21
C LEU A 29 4.63 -9.40 -5.07
N LYS A 30 4.73 -9.07 -6.36
CA LYS A 30 5.77 -9.61 -7.25
C LYS A 30 7.17 -9.24 -6.78
N GLU A 31 7.39 -7.98 -6.45
CA GLU A 31 8.70 -7.54 -5.94
C GLU A 31 8.98 -8.14 -4.54
N ALA A 32 7.97 -8.26 -3.68
CA ALA A 32 8.10 -8.91 -2.38
C ALA A 32 8.60 -10.36 -2.54
N ILE A 33 8.01 -11.15 -3.45
CA ILE A 33 8.45 -12.52 -3.75
C ILE A 33 9.90 -12.54 -4.24
N LYS A 34 10.24 -11.71 -5.22
CA LYS A 34 11.58 -11.62 -5.80
C LYS A 34 12.65 -11.27 -4.77
N HIS A 35 12.30 -10.44 -3.79
CA HIS A 35 13.19 -10.03 -2.70
C HIS A 35 13.11 -10.94 -1.45
N GLY A 36 12.32 -12.02 -1.51
CA GLY A 36 12.24 -13.03 -0.45
C GLY A 36 11.41 -12.62 0.76
N PHE A 37 10.55 -11.62 0.65
CA PHE A 37 9.57 -11.27 1.68
C PHE A 37 8.51 -12.38 1.81
N HIS A 38 8.10 -12.65 3.05
CA HIS A 38 7.06 -13.62 3.42
C HIS A 38 5.77 -12.91 3.86
N THR A 39 5.85 -11.63 4.19
CA THR A 39 4.67 -10.83 4.54
C THR A 39 4.79 -9.45 3.92
N LEU A 40 3.72 -9.02 3.28
CA LEU A 40 3.55 -7.68 2.74
C LEU A 40 2.26 -7.08 3.30
N GLY A 41 2.34 -5.87 3.84
CA GLY A 41 1.22 -5.07 4.29
C GLY A 41 1.10 -3.79 3.48
N VAL A 42 -0.14 -3.46 3.13
CA VAL A 42 -0.51 -2.19 2.50
C VAL A 42 -1.13 -1.29 3.57
N SER A 43 -0.63 -0.07 3.69
CA SER A 43 -0.96 0.91 4.72
C SER A 43 -1.35 2.26 4.08
N ASP A 44 -2.22 2.21 3.07
CA ASP A 44 -2.67 3.42 2.38
C ASP A 44 -3.38 4.40 3.31
N HIS A 45 -3.39 5.66 2.91
CA HIS A 45 -4.03 6.73 3.65
C HIS A 45 -5.56 6.61 3.62
N ALA A 46 -6.15 6.56 4.83
CA ALA A 46 -7.61 6.49 4.99
C ALA A 46 -8.36 7.61 4.25
N PRO A 47 -9.53 7.32 3.64
CA PRO A 47 -10.25 8.21 2.72
C PRO A 47 -11.02 9.34 3.44
N TYR A 48 -10.36 10.08 4.33
CA TYR A 48 -10.98 11.19 5.05
C TYR A 48 -11.29 12.35 4.10
N LYS A 49 -12.58 12.56 3.81
CA LYS A 49 -13.09 13.60 2.91
C LYS A 49 -12.48 14.99 3.13
N VAL A 50 -12.43 15.46 4.38
CA VAL A 50 -11.88 16.80 4.72
C VAL A 50 -10.42 16.94 4.30
N LEU A 51 -9.63 15.87 4.40
CA LEU A 51 -8.23 15.91 4.02
C LEU A 51 -8.07 15.73 2.51
N TYR A 52 -8.92 14.91 1.89
CA TYR A 52 -8.95 14.73 0.44
C TYR A 52 -9.20 16.06 -0.30
N GLU A 53 -10.20 16.82 0.13
CA GLU A 53 -10.55 18.13 -0.46
C GLU A 53 -9.45 19.17 -0.28
N ARG A 54 -8.55 18.99 0.69
CA ARG A 54 -7.37 19.85 0.91
C ARG A 54 -6.17 19.47 0.04
N GLY A 55 -6.36 18.63 -0.98
CA GLY A 55 -5.30 18.18 -1.90
C GLY A 55 -4.30 17.22 -1.25
N SER A 56 -4.72 16.48 -0.22
CA SER A 56 -3.82 15.54 0.45
C SER A 56 -3.56 14.26 -0.37
N LEU A 57 -2.49 13.58 0.02
CA LEU A 57 -2.03 12.30 -0.52
C LEU A 57 -2.95 11.16 -0.04
N ARG A 58 -4.18 11.06 -0.54
CA ARG A 58 -5.11 9.97 -0.18
C ARG A 58 -6.15 9.75 -1.25
N MET A 59 -6.76 8.57 -1.24
CA MET A 59 -7.93 8.26 -2.03
C MET A 59 -9.19 8.96 -1.50
N SER A 60 -10.18 9.13 -2.37
CA SER A 60 -11.54 9.51 -2.01
C SER A 60 -12.29 8.33 -1.39
N GLU A 61 -13.46 8.60 -0.78
CA GLU A 61 -14.35 7.54 -0.33
C GLU A 61 -14.87 6.69 -1.49
N ASP A 62 -15.11 7.28 -2.66
CA ASP A 62 -15.55 6.57 -3.86
C ASP A 62 -14.47 5.58 -4.36
N GLU A 63 -13.23 6.07 -4.51
CA GLU A 63 -12.08 5.22 -4.85
C GLU A 63 -11.86 4.11 -3.82
N PHE A 64 -12.15 4.36 -2.53
CA PHE A 64 -12.05 3.33 -1.50
C PHE A 64 -13.03 2.17 -1.76
N TYR A 65 -14.32 2.47 -1.90
CA TYR A 65 -15.34 1.42 -2.05
C TYR A 65 -15.32 0.75 -3.43
N ASN A 66 -15.08 1.52 -4.49
CA ASN A 66 -15.20 1.05 -5.87
C ASN A 66 -13.88 0.59 -6.49
N THR A 67 -12.74 0.81 -5.82
CA THR A 67 -11.43 0.42 -6.36
C THR A 67 -10.55 -0.23 -5.30
N TYR A 68 -10.28 0.43 -4.17
CA TYR A 68 -9.30 -0.05 -3.18
C TYR A 68 -9.68 -1.41 -2.58
N LEU A 69 -10.94 -1.59 -2.16
CA LEU A 69 -11.37 -2.87 -1.57
C LEU A 69 -11.22 -4.05 -2.55
N GLN A 70 -11.52 -3.81 -3.83
CA GLN A 70 -11.41 -4.81 -4.89
C GLN A 70 -9.96 -5.19 -5.22
N MET A 71 -8.96 -4.39 -4.79
CA MET A 71 -7.54 -4.74 -4.98
C MET A 71 -7.08 -5.91 -4.10
N PHE A 72 -7.90 -6.32 -3.12
CA PHE A 72 -7.59 -7.38 -2.16
C PHE A 72 -8.53 -8.59 -2.25
N ASP A 73 -9.52 -8.55 -3.15
CA ASP A 73 -10.41 -9.66 -3.47
C ASP A 73 -9.76 -10.62 -4.50
#